data_AF-A0A1B6H5K2-F1
#
_entry.id   AF-A0A1B6H5K2-F1
#
_cell.length_a   1.000
_cell.length_b   1.000
_cell.length_c   1.000
_cell.angle_alpha   90.00
_cell.angle_beta   90.00
_cell.angle_gamma   90.00
#
_symmetry.space_group_name_H-M   'P 1'
#
loop_
_entity.id
_entity.type
_entity.pdbx_description
1 polymer ?
#
loop_
_entity_poly.entity_id
_entity_poly.type
_entity_poly.pdbx_seq_one_letter_code
_entity_poly.pdbx_strand_id
1 'polypeptide(L)'
;MICSFSLWNLVSAINMNPYFLIKEENQYELKIRGQLTTGSAEDLRKRLTKCVKANMPVDPAVLASLDVEGELEACEAKLNRLSASIDEYEGEYTDTEGQRLQARLWHNYLRIQRIPVVTEADEGRQRKLLSEAKRLCDAASERRGAVEMGSEEGKEIVDSEPITNKTQPPRATAPVAANQANVGDSTPSPTDQRTQPVSPSAIPPTPHDS
;
A
#
# COMPACT_ATOMS: atom_id res chain seq x y z
N MET A 1 5.61 6.25 26.87
CA MET A 1 4.56 6.97 26.12
C MET A 1 3.94 6.01 25.12
N ILE A 2 2.72 5.55 25.36
CA ILE A 2 2.01 4.60 24.49
C ILE A 2 1.39 5.43 23.37
N CYS A 3 2.15 5.65 22.29
CA CYS A 3 1.54 6.07 21.04
C CYS A 3 0.62 4.92 20.62
N SER A 4 -0.70 5.10 20.77
CA SER A 4 -1.67 4.02 20.59
C SER A 4 -1.48 3.33 19.23
N PHE A 5 -1.59 2.00 19.19
CA PHE A 5 -1.54 1.19 17.96
C PHE A 5 -2.44 1.77 16.84
N SER A 6 -3.54 2.43 17.20
CA SER A 6 -4.47 3.11 16.30
C SER A 6 -3.88 4.33 15.57
N LEU A 7 -3.10 5.17 16.26
CA LEU A 7 -2.38 6.30 15.64
C LEU A 7 -1.31 5.80 14.65
N TRP A 8 -0.73 4.64 14.95
CA TRP A 8 0.31 4.00 14.15
C TRP A 8 -0.21 3.49 12.80
N ASN A 9 -1.38 2.85 12.81
CA ASN A 9 -2.08 2.44 11.59
C ASN A 9 -2.49 3.63 10.73
N LEU A 10 -2.92 4.73 11.37
CA LEU A 10 -3.33 5.94 10.66
C LEU A 10 -2.14 6.65 9.99
N VAL A 11 -1.01 6.82 10.69
CA VAL A 11 0.21 7.42 10.11
C VAL A 11 0.77 6.54 8.97
N SER A 12 0.75 5.22 9.14
CA SER A 12 1.13 4.28 8.09
C SER A 12 0.21 4.39 6.86
N ALA A 13 -1.09 4.54 7.07
CA ALA A 13 -2.07 4.68 5.99
C ALA A 13 -1.91 5.97 5.18
N ILE A 14 -1.58 7.08 5.87
CA ILE A 14 -1.48 8.41 5.25
C ILE A 14 -0.18 8.54 4.46
N ASN A 15 0.95 8.07 5.02
CA ASN A 15 2.27 8.34 4.44
C ASN A 15 2.80 7.21 3.55
N MET A 16 2.24 6.00 3.64
CA MET A 16 2.62 4.87 2.80
C MET A 16 1.43 4.43 1.94
N ASN A 17 1.20 5.14 0.83
CA ASN A 17 0.18 4.77 -0.15
C ASN A 17 0.58 3.45 -0.87
N PRO A 18 -0.22 2.37 -0.76
CA PRO A 18 0.07 1.07 -1.39
C PRO A 18 0.31 1.14 -2.90
N TYR A 19 -0.29 2.12 -3.58
CA TYR A 19 -0.15 2.28 -5.03
C TYR A 19 1.31 2.51 -5.46
N PHE A 20 2.07 3.22 -4.63
CA PHE A 20 3.46 3.59 -4.90
C PHE A 20 4.49 2.56 -4.43
N LEU A 21 4.05 1.53 -3.72
CA LEU A 21 4.92 0.45 -3.29
C LEU A 21 5.18 -0.53 -4.42
N ILE A 22 6.40 -1.07 -4.45
CA ILE A 22 6.74 -2.18 -5.35
C ILE A 22 6.12 -3.49 -4.84
N LYS A 23 6.20 -4.55 -5.64
CA LYS A 23 5.55 -5.83 -5.35
C LYS A 23 5.99 -6.39 -4.00
N GLU A 24 7.29 -6.43 -3.77
CA GLU A 24 7.93 -7.02 -2.58
C GLU A 24 7.55 -6.27 -1.30
N GLU A 25 7.41 -4.94 -1.40
CA GLU A 25 6.95 -4.08 -0.29
C GLU A 25 5.48 -4.36 0.05
N ASN A 26 4.62 -4.49 -0.97
CA ASN A 26 3.24 -4.91 -0.74
C ASN A 26 3.15 -6.31 -0.13
N GLN A 27 4.00 -7.25 -0.57
CA GLN A 27 4.06 -8.60 0.00
C GLN A 27 4.48 -8.56 1.47
N TYR A 28 5.48 -7.75 1.82
CA TYR A 28 5.91 -7.58 3.21
C TYR A 28 4.76 -7.08 4.10
N GLU A 29 4.10 -5.99 3.71
CA GLU A 29 3.02 -5.40 4.50
C GLU A 29 1.81 -6.35 4.64
N LEU A 30 1.54 -7.17 3.62
CA LEU A 30 0.51 -8.23 3.71
C LEU A 30 0.94 -9.37 4.62
N LYS A 31 2.20 -9.82 4.53
CA LYS A 31 2.77 -10.90 5.35
C LYS A 31 2.63 -10.58 6.83
N ILE A 32 3.06 -9.38 7.24
CA ILE A 32 3.00 -8.96 8.66
C ILE A 32 1.56 -8.75 9.16
N ARG A 33 0.55 -8.77 8.29
CA ARG A 33 -0.88 -8.72 8.66
C ARG A 33 -1.58 -10.07 8.54
N GLY A 34 -0.81 -11.15 8.36
CA GLY A 34 -1.34 -12.51 8.18
C GLY A 34 -2.16 -12.68 6.90
N GLN A 35 -1.93 -11.84 5.89
CA GLN A 35 -2.65 -11.89 4.62
C GLN A 35 -1.89 -12.68 3.56
N LEU A 36 -2.62 -13.14 2.55
CA LEU A 36 -2.04 -13.81 1.38
C LEU A 36 -1.06 -12.88 0.64
N THR A 37 0.10 -13.39 0.25
CA THR A 37 1.18 -12.63 -0.43
C THR A 37 1.39 -13.04 -1.90
N THR A 38 0.57 -13.96 -2.41
CA THR A 38 0.60 -14.41 -3.80
C THR A 38 -0.31 -13.54 -4.69
N GLY A 39 0.01 -13.51 -5.98
CA GLY A 39 -0.73 -12.77 -7.02
C GLY A 39 0.13 -11.77 -7.79
N SER A 40 -0.54 -11.01 -8.66
CA SER A 40 0.08 -9.88 -9.39
C SER A 40 0.33 -8.70 -8.46
N ALA A 41 1.17 -7.75 -8.87
CA ALA A 41 1.39 -6.51 -8.10
C ALA A 41 0.08 -5.73 -7.89
N GLU A 42 -0.82 -5.75 -8.87
CA GLU A 42 -2.13 -5.10 -8.77
C GLU A 42 -3.03 -5.75 -7.71
N ASP A 43 -3.06 -7.09 -7.67
CA ASP A 43 -3.85 -7.83 -6.67
C ASP A 43 -3.36 -7.52 -5.25
N LEU A 44 -2.05 -7.50 -5.06
CA LEU A 44 -1.42 -7.20 -3.78
C LEU A 44 -1.73 -5.77 -3.33
N ARG A 45 -1.63 -4.78 -4.23
CA ARG A 45 -2.03 -3.39 -3.94
C ARG A 45 -3.48 -3.30 -3.51
N LYS A 46 -4.40 -3.90 -4.28
CA LYS A 46 -5.84 -3.91 -3.95
C LYS A 46 -6.09 -4.52 -2.58
N ARG A 47 -5.41 -5.64 -2.26
CA ARG A 47 -5.51 -6.31 -0.97
C ARG A 47 -4.98 -5.43 0.16
N LEU A 48 -3.80 -4.85 0.00
CA LEU A 48 -3.20 -3.98 1.02
C LEU A 48 -4.04 -2.72 1.23
N THR A 49 -4.55 -2.09 0.17
CA THR A 49 -5.47 -0.96 0.28
C THR A 49 -6.72 -1.31 1.10
N LYS A 50 -7.30 -2.52 0.93
CA LYS A 50 -8.42 -2.97 1.76
C LYS A 50 -8.01 -3.13 3.22
N CYS A 51 -6.86 -3.74 3.50
CA CYS A 51 -6.34 -3.88 4.87
C CYS A 51 -6.12 -2.53 5.54
N VAL A 52 -5.51 -1.58 4.84
CA VAL A 52 -5.25 -0.21 5.32
C VAL A 52 -6.56 0.52 5.60
N LYS A 53 -7.53 0.48 4.68
CA LYS A 53 -8.86 1.10 4.88
C LYS A 53 -9.62 0.49 6.05
N ALA A 54 -9.43 -0.81 6.31
CA ALA A 54 -10.01 -1.51 7.45
C ALA A 54 -9.24 -1.30 8.76
N ASN A 55 -8.15 -0.51 8.78
CA ASN A 55 -7.23 -0.37 9.91
C ASN A 55 -6.75 -1.71 10.46
N MET A 56 -6.51 -2.69 9.57
CA MET A 56 -6.09 -4.02 9.95
C MET A 56 -4.73 -3.95 10.68
N PRO A 57 -4.64 -4.46 11.92
CA PRO A 57 -3.42 -4.41 12.70
C PRO A 57 -2.34 -5.34 12.12
N VAL A 58 -1.09 -5.02 12.46
CA VAL A 58 0.04 -5.92 12.26
C VAL A 58 -0.04 -7.05 13.28
N ASP A 59 0.23 -8.28 12.85
CA ASP A 59 0.27 -9.47 13.68
C ASP A 59 1.60 -9.54 14.46
N PRO A 60 1.58 -9.41 15.80
CA PRO A 60 2.78 -9.46 16.62
C PRO A 60 3.50 -10.80 16.55
N ALA A 61 2.78 -11.91 16.33
CA ALA A 61 3.39 -13.23 16.23
C ALA A 61 4.25 -13.34 14.97
N VAL A 62 3.80 -12.75 13.87
CA VAL A 62 4.60 -12.68 12.64
C VAL A 62 5.85 -11.82 12.86
N LEU A 63 5.73 -10.67 13.52
CA LEU A 63 6.90 -9.82 13.82
C LEU A 63 7.93 -10.56 14.67
N ALA A 64 7.50 -11.24 15.73
CA ALA A 64 8.38 -12.01 16.62
C ALA A 64 9.14 -13.14 15.91
N SER A 65 8.65 -13.60 14.76
CA SER A 65 9.26 -14.65 13.93
C SER A 65 10.19 -14.12 12.83
N LEU A 66 10.40 -12.81 12.75
CA LEU A 66 11.25 -12.22 11.70
C LEU A 66 12.73 -12.55 11.93
N ASP A 67 13.44 -12.80 10.83
CA ASP A 67 14.89 -12.85 10.81
C ASP A 67 15.46 -11.44 10.95
N VAL A 68 15.89 -11.08 12.16
CA VAL A 68 16.32 -9.72 12.51
C VAL A 68 17.48 -9.26 11.63
N GLU A 69 18.49 -10.09 11.42
CA GLU A 69 19.69 -9.70 10.67
C GLU A 69 19.37 -9.50 9.19
N GLY A 70 18.65 -10.45 8.57
CA GLY A 70 18.21 -10.32 7.19
C GLY A 70 17.26 -9.14 6.95
N GLU A 71 16.41 -8.82 7.92
CA GLU A 71 15.53 -7.64 7.85
C GLU A 71 16.32 -6.32 7.94
N LEU A 72 17.30 -6.23 8.85
CA LEU A 72 18.16 -5.05 8.98
C LEU A 72 19.00 -4.84 7.70
N GLU A 73 19.59 -5.90 7.16
CA GLU A 73 20.34 -5.86 5.90
C GLU A 73 19.46 -5.43 4.73
N ALA A 74 18.26 -6.01 4.60
CA ALA A 74 17.32 -5.63 3.54
C ALA A 74 16.88 -4.16 3.65
N CYS A 75 16.66 -3.67 4.88
CA CYS A 75 16.28 -2.28 5.12
C CYS A 75 17.42 -1.30 4.81
N GLU A 76 18.65 -1.64 5.18
CA GLU A 76 19.85 -0.85 4.89
C GLU A 76 20.10 -0.78 3.38
N ALA A 77 20.09 -1.92 2.69
CA ALA A 77 20.28 -1.97 1.24
C ALA A 77 19.18 -1.20 0.49
N LYS A 78 17.95 -1.19 1.00
CA LYS A 78 16.86 -0.38 0.46
C LYS A 78 17.06 1.11 0.75
N LEU A 79 17.50 1.46 1.96
CA LEU A 79 17.72 2.85 2.37
C LEU A 79 18.80 3.50 1.50
N ASN A 80 19.91 2.80 1.27
CA ASN A 80 21.01 3.28 0.42
C ASN A 80 20.54 3.55 -1.02
N ARG A 81 19.73 2.65 -1.58
CA ARG A 81 19.15 2.84 -2.92
C ARG A 81 18.19 4.04 -2.97
N LEU A 82 17.33 4.18 -1.97
CA LEU A 82 16.40 5.31 -1.90
C LEU A 82 17.13 6.64 -1.71
N SER A 83 18.18 6.68 -0.88
CA SER A 83 19.00 7.88 -0.70
C SER A 83 19.61 8.34 -2.02
N ALA A 84 20.23 7.43 -2.77
CA ALA A 84 20.79 7.76 -4.09
C ALA A 84 19.71 8.30 -5.05
N SER A 85 18.53 7.65 -5.10
CA SER A 85 17.43 8.14 -5.93
C SER A 85 16.89 9.50 -5.50
N ILE A 86 16.95 9.86 -4.22
CA ILE A 86 16.54 11.16 -3.70
C ILE A 86 17.57 12.24 -4.05
N ASP A 87 18.84 11.91 -3.98
CA ASP A 87 19.93 12.84 -4.30
C ASP A 87 19.95 13.18 -5.80
N GLU A 88 19.56 12.24 -6.66
CA GLU A 88 19.42 12.42 -8.11
C GLU A 88 18.08 13.04 -8.54
N TYR A 89 17.10 13.10 -7.64
CA TYR A 89 15.75 13.53 -7.99
C TYR A 89 15.60 15.06 -7.94
N GLU A 90 15.46 15.65 -9.13
CA GLU A 90 15.34 17.11 -9.32
C GLU A 90 13.87 17.61 -9.37
N GLY A 91 12.88 16.69 -9.27
CA GLY A 91 11.47 17.02 -9.36
C GLY A 91 10.84 17.49 -8.04
N GLU A 92 9.53 17.73 -8.09
CA GLU A 92 8.74 18.12 -6.91
C GLU A 92 8.14 16.90 -6.21
N TYR A 93 8.18 16.87 -4.88
CA TYR A 93 7.57 15.80 -4.09
C TYR A 93 6.03 15.74 -4.15
N THR A 94 5.42 16.63 -4.92
CA THR A 94 4.00 16.64 -5.30
C THR A 94 3.72 15.79 -6.54
N ASP A 95 4.72 15.51 -7.38
CA ASP A 95 4.58 14.69 -8.59
C ASP A 95 4.52 13.19 -8.27
N THR A 96 4.26 12.37 -9.29
CA THR A 96 4.10 10.91 -9.14
C THR A 96 5.38 10.23 -8.66
N GLU A 97 6.55 10.70 -9.09
CA GLU A 97 7.84 10.11 -8.72
C GLU A 97 8.25 10.51 -7.31
N GLY A 98 8.09 11.77 -6.95
CA GLY A 98 8.34 12.28 -5.61
C GLY A 98 7.43 11.63 -4.57
N GLN A 99 6.14 11.50 -4.87
CA GLN A 99 5.20 10.73 -4.02
C GLN A 99 5.62 9.25 -3.91
N ARG A 100 6.15 8.67 -4.99
CA ARG A 100 6.65 7.30 -4.98
C ARG A 100 7.85 7.13 -4.05
N LEU A 101 8.84 8.01 -4.15
CA LEU A 101 10.01 8.01 -3.28
C LEU A 101 9.60 8.20 -1.82
N GLN A 102 8.71 9.16 -1.54
CA GLN A 102 8.20 9.42 -0.19
C GLN A 102 7.50 8.20 0.41
N ALA A 103 6.58 7.57 -0.32
CA ALA A 103 5.87 6.38 0.16
C ALA A 103 6.83 5.21 0.47
N ARG A 104 7.85 5.02 -0.38
CA ARG A 104 8.82 3.94 -0.21
C ARG A 104 9.81 4.17 0.93
N LEU A 105 10.18 5.43 1.20
CA LEU A 105 10.94 5.85 2.38
C LEU A 105 10.15 5.58 3.66
N TRP A 106 8.90 6.03 3.71
CA TRP A 106 8.02 5.81 4.86
C TRP A 106 7.81 4.33 5.15
N HIS A 107 7.60 3.52 4.11
CA HIS A 107 7.59 2.06 4.26
C HIS A 107 8.88 1.54 4.91
N ASN A 108 10.06 2.00 4.45
CA ASN A 108 11.33 1.52 4.99
C ASN A 108 11.51 1.92 6.45
N TYR A 109 11.21 3.19 6.78
CA TYR A 109 11.25 3.70 8.15
C TYR A 109 10.37 2.85 9.09
N LEU A 110 9.11 2.62 8.70
CA LEU A 110 8.18 1.82 9.50
C LEU A 110 8.62 0.36 9.61
N ARG A 111 9.18 -0.21 8.54
CA ARG A 111 9.73 -1.57 8.55
C ARG A 111 10.86 -1.69 9.57
N ILE A 112 11.85 -0.79 9.52
CA ILE A 112 12.98 -0.78 10.47
C ILE A 112 12.45 -0.68 11.91
N GLN A 113 11.47 0.19 12.15
CA GLN A 113 10.91 0.42 13.49
C GLN A 113 10.21 -0.80 14.09
N ARG A 114 9.73 -1.72 13.25
CA ARG A 114 9.00 -2.93 13.65
C ARG A 114 9.92 -4.14 13.90
N ILE A 115 11.20 -4.06 13.57
CA ILE A 115 12.13 -5.17 13.76
C ILE A 115 12.32 -5.42 15.27
N PRO A 116 12.05 -6.63 15.77
CA PRO A 116 12.16 -6.96 17.19
C PRO A 116 13.62 -7.27 17.54
N VAL A 117 14.45 -6.25 17.58
CA VAL A 117 15.85 -6.39 18.01
C VAL A 117 15.93 -6.79 19.50
N VAL A 118 16.88 -7.66 19.81
CA VAL A 118 17.10 -8.18 21.18
C VAL A 118 18.55 -8.07 21.64
N THR A 119 19.47 -7.74 20.73
CA THR A 119 20.88 -7.56 21.04
C THR A 119 21.25 -6.09 20.97
N GLU A 120 22.17 -5.66 21.83
CA GLU A 120 22.68 -4.27 21.83
C GLU A 120 23.31 -3.86 20.50
N ALA A 121 23.95 -4.82 19.79
CA ALA A 121 24.54 -4.57 18.48
C ALA A 121 23.46 -4.26 17.43
N ASP A 122 22.41 -5.08 17.38
CA ASP A 122 21.29 -4.90 16.45
C ASP A 122 20.48 -3.66 16.78
N GLU A 123 20.27 -3.37 18.07
CA GLU A 123 19.66 -2.13 18.54
C GLU A 123 20.44 -0.89 18.09
N GLY A 124 21.77 -0.94 18.21
CA GLY A 124 22.65 0.12 17.72
C GLY A 124 22.52 0.33 16.20
N ARG A 125 22.48 -0.76 15.42
CA ARG A 125 22.30 -0.72 13.97
C ARG A 125 20.92 -0.19 13.58
N GLN A 126 19.85 -0.73 14.17
CA GLN A 126 18.47 -0.31 13.95
C GLN A 126 18.30 1.18 14.24
N ARG A 127 18.87 1.68 15.34
CA ARG A 127 18.77 3.10 15.72
C ARG A 127 19.42 4.02 14.69
N LYS A 128 20.60 3.65 14.17
CA LYS A 128 21.27 4.39 13.10
C LYS A 128 20.42 4.44 11.83
N LEU A 129 19.91 3.28 11.40
CA LEU A 129 19.04 3.18 10.23
C LEU A 129 17.74 3.98 10.40
N LEU A 130 17.13 3.95 11.60
CA LEU A 130 15.94 4.74 11.91
C LEU A 130 16.21 6.24 11.85
N SER A 131 17.33 6.69 12.44
CA SER A 131 17.67 8.12 12.41
C SER A 131 17.86 8.62 10.98
N GLU A 132 18.52 7.83 10.13
CA GLU A 132 18.77 8.22 8.75
C GLU A 132 17.50 8.17 7.90
N ALA A 133 16.71 7.09 8.01
CA ALA A 133 15.42 7.00 7.32
C ALA A 133 14.46 8.12 7.73
N LYS A 134 14.44 8.49 9.01
CA LYS A 134 13.65 9.62 9.50
C LYS A 134 14.11 10.94 8.90
N ARG A 135 15.41 11.22 8.91
CA ARG A 135 15.99 12.43 8.30
C ARG A 135 15.58 12.58 6.85
N LEU A 136 15.62 11.50 6.07
CA LEU A 136 15.19 11.49 4.67
C LEU A 136 13.68 11.70 4.52
N CYS A 137 12.86 11.09 5.39
CA CYS A 137 11.40 11.31 5.38
C CYS A 137 11.04 12.77 5.69
N ASP A 138 11.70 13.38 6.67
CA ASP A 138 11.46 14.75 7.09
C ASP A 138 11.88 15.71 5.96
N ALA A 139 13.07 15.53 5.38
CA ALA A 139 13.55 16.33 4.24
C ALA A 139 12.62 16.24 3.00
N ALA A 140 12.13 15.04 2.68
CA ALA A 140 11.16 14.85 1.59
C ALA A 140 9.82 15.57 1.88
N SER A 141 9.40 15.58 3.14
CA SER A 141 8.14 16.21 3.55
C SER A 141 8.24 17.75 3.57
N GLU A 142 9.39 18.30 3.95
CA GLU A 142 9.68 19.74 3.87
C GLU A 142 9.68 20.23 2.42
N ARG A 143 10.32 19.49 1.50
CA ARG A 143 10.28 19.79 0.06
C ARG A 143 8.87 19.76 -0.51
N ARG A 144 7.99 18.89 0.01
CA ARG A 144 6.58 18.85 -0.37
C ARG A 144 5.80 20.06 0.15
N GLY A 145 5.97 20.42 1.44
CA GLY A 145 5.24 21.53 2.07
C GLY A 145 5.65 22.92 1.56
N ALA A 146 6.91 23.10 1.15
CA ALA A 146 7.39 24.36 0.58
C ALA A 146 6.69 24.73 -0.74
N VAL A 147 6.28 23.74 -1.53
CA VAL A 147 5.56 23.95 -2.80
C VAL A 147 4.11 24.39 -2.56
N GLU A 148 3.44 23.81 -1.56
CA GLU A 148 2.04 24.13 -1.24
C GLU A 148 1.89 25.59 -0.74
N MET A 149 2.90 26.15 -0.05
CA MET A 149 2.90 27.53 0.45
C MET A 149 3.38 28.57 -0.59
N GLY A 150 4.10 28.15 -1.63
CA GLY A 150 4.59 29.05 -2.70
C GLY A 150 3.58 29.33 -3.82
N SER A 151 2.42 28.66 -3.81
CA SER A 151 1.42 28.76 -4.88
C SER A 151 0.29 29.78 -4.62
N GLU A 152 0.28 30.48 -3.49
CA GLU A 152 -0.79 31.44 -3.16
C GLU A 152 -0.46 32.91 -3.48
N GLU A 153 0.78 33.25 -3.84
CA GLU A 153 1.17 34.62 -4.20
C GLU A 153 1.09 34.83 -5.72
N GLY A 154 -0.14 34.93 -6.25
CA GLY A 154 -0.33 35.21 -7.68
C GLY A 154 -1.76 35.41 -8.17
N LYS A 155 -2.76 35.51 -7.29
CA LYS A 155 -4.09 35.99 -7.68
C LYS A 155 -4.17 37.49 -7.46
N GLU A 156 -3.62 38.23 -8.43
CA GLU A 156 -3.89 39.66 -8.56
C GLU A 156 -5.39 39.83 -8.83
N ILE A 157 -6.05 40.48 -7.87
CA ILE A 157 -7.43 40.94 -7.97
C ILE A 157 -7.39 42.15 -8.89
N VAL A 158 -7.95 42.04 -10.10
CA VAL A 158 -8.29 43.21 -10.91
C VAL A 158 -9.78 43.18 -11.21
N ASP A 159 -10.43 44.20 -10.70
CA ASP A 159 -11.85 44.50 -10.70
C ASP A 159 -12.45 44.78 -12.08
N SER A 160 -13.73 44.41 -12.22
CA SER A 160 -14.83 45.10 -12.94
C SER A 160 -14.94 45.02 -14.50
N GLU A 161 -15.91 44.19 -14.90
CA GLU A 161 -16.96 44.25 -15.97
C GLU A 161 -17.03 45.43 -16.98
N PRO A 162 -17.55 45.22 -18.23
CA PRO A 162 -19.01 45.30 -18.44
C PRO A 162 -19.64 44.26 -19.38
N ILE A 163 -20.90 43.99 -19.07
CA ILE A 163 -21.95 43.28 -19.80
C ILE A 163 -21.98 43.58 -21.31
N THR A 164 -21.97 42.53 -22.15
CA THR A 164 -22.66 42.55 -23.44
C THR A 164 -23.37 41.23 -23.72
N ASN A 165 -24.69 41.36 -23.70
CA ASN A 165 -25.74 40.46 -24.18
C ASN A 165 -25.49 39.99 -25.64
N LYS A 166 -25.61 38.68 -25.92
CA LYS A 166 -26.18 38.13 -27.17
C LYS A 166 -26.27 36.59 -27.20
N THR A 167 -27.52 36.15 -27.26
CA THR A 167 -28.04 35.07 -28.12
C THR A 167 -27.79 33.61 -27.71
N GLN A 168 -28.78 33.09 -26.98
CA GLN A 168 -29.16 31.68 -26.92
C GLN A 168 -29.96 31.29 -28.17
N PRO A 169 -29.76 30.08 -28.74
CA PRO A 169 -30.80 29.38 -29.48
C PRO A 169 -31.24 28.08 -28.76
N PRO A 170 -32.40 27.51 -29.14
CA PRO A 170 -33.39 27.05 -28.18
C PRO A 170 -33.29 25.58 -27.77
N ARG A 171 -33.88 25.34 -26.61
CA ARG A 171 -34.26 24.05 -26.04
C ARG A 171 -35.32 23.38 -26.93
N ALA A 172 -35.04 22.18 -27.42
CA ALA A 172 -36.06 21.27 -27.93
C ALA A 172 -36.44 20.25 -26.84
N THR A 173 -37.73 20.15 -26.59
CA THR A 173 -38.41 19.33 -25.57
C THR A 173 -38.99 18.04 -26.17
N ALA A 174 -38.67 16.90 -25.52
CA ALA A 174 -39.48 15.66 -25.31
C ALA A 174 -39.98 14.86 -26.56
N PRO A 175 -40.56 13.63 -26.45
CA PRO A 175 -40.96 12.78 -25.30
C PRO A 175 -40.47 11.30 -25.34
N VAL A 176 -40.32 10.59 -24.20
CA VAL A 176 -41.19 9.56 -23.57
C VAL A 176 -41.76 8.44 -24.47
N ALA A 177 -41.37 7.18 -24.17
CA ALA A 177 -42.21 5.96 -23.99
C ALA A 177 -41.33 4.70 -24.17
N ALA A 178 -41.07 3.89 -23.13
CA ALA A 178 -41.91 2.79 -22.62
C ALA A 178 -42.00 1.60 -23.62
N ASN A 179 -41.39 0.46 -23.27
CA ASN A 179 -42.04 -0.83 -22.96
C ASN A 179 -41.42 -1.88 -23.91
N GLN A 180 -41.24 -3.17 -23.63
CA GLN A 180 -41.84 -4.07 -22.67
C GLN A 180 -40.99 -5.37 -22.62
N ALA A 181 -41.05 -6.05 -21.48
CA ALA A 181 -41.11 -7.50 -21.26
C ALA A 181 -40.52 -8.48 -22.32
N ASN A 182 -39.72 -9.44 -21.84
CA ASN A 182 -40.08 -10.82 -22.14
C ASN A 182 -39.81 -11.77 -20.96
N VAL A 183 -40.81 -12.59 -20.69
CA VAL A 183 -40.92 -13.67 -19.71
C VAL A 183 -40.79 -14.99 -20.48
N GLY A 184 -40.20 -16.01 -19.85
CA GLY A 184 -40.15 -17.40 -20.34
C GLY A 184 -38.92 -18.07 -19.74
N ASP A 185 -38.98 -18.61 -18.52
CA ASP A 185 -39.60 -19.88 -18.11
C ASP A 185 -39.11 -21.09 -18.92
N SER A 186 -38.38 -21.99 -18.25
CA SER A 186 -38.35 -23.46 -18.42
C SER A 186 -37.07 -24.06 -17.79
N THR A 187 -37.22 -24.66 -16.62
CA THR A 187 -36.42 -25.81 -16.15
C THR A 187 -36.97 -27.08 -16.84
N PRO A 188 -36.20 -28.19 -17.03
CA PRO A 188 -35.74 -29.05 -15.92
C PRO A 188 -34.37 -29.74 -16.09
N SER A 189 -33.78 -30.15 -14.94
CA SER A 189 -32.79 -31.24 -14.83
C SER A 189 -33.46 -32.60 -15.17
N PRO A 190 -32.72 -33.65 -15.55
CA PRO A 190 -31.95 -34.51 -14.62
C PRO A 190 -30.60 -34.97 -15.23
N THR A 191 -29.61 -35.46 -14.47
CA THR A 191 -29.52 -36.88 -14.12
C THR A 191 -28.30 -37.11 -13.23
N ASP A 192 -28.54 -37.81 -12.13
CA ASP A 192 -27.60 -38.50 -11.27
C ASP A 192 -26.54 -39.30 -12.03
N GLN A 193 -25.30 -39.30 -11.53
CA GLN A 193 -24.61 -40.57 -11.36
C GLN A 193 -23.62 -40.52 -10.20
N ARG A 194 -24.03 -41.26 -9.17
CA ARG A 194 -23.34 -41.64 -7.95
C ARG A 194 -22.46 -42.85 -8.24
N THR A 195 -21.14 -42.73 -8.06
CA THR A 195 -20.30 -43.85 -7.61
C THR A 195 -19.03 -43.34 -6.90
N GLN A 196 -18.99 -43.47 -5.58
CA GLN A 196 -17.77 -43.68 -4.79
C GLN A 196 -17.56 -45.21 -4.63
N PRO A 197 -16.55 -45.73 -3.91
CA PRO A 197 -15.17 -45.29 -3.63
C PRO A 197 -14.15 -46.43 -3.95
N VAL A 198 -12.83 -46.20 -3.83
CA VAL A 198 -11.88 -47.19 -3.29
C VAL A 198 -10.54 -46.52 -2.95
N SER A 199 -10.14 -46.58 -1.68
CA SER A 199 -8.74 -46.67 -1.23
C SER A 199 -8.43 -48.15 -0.99
N PRO A 200 -7.15 -48.60 -0.99
CA PRO A 200 -6.36 -48.49 0.24
C PRO A 200 -4.83 -48.31 0.07
N SER A 201 -4.24 -47.81 1.16
CA SER A 201 -2.87 -47.92 1.69
C SER A 201 -1.84 -48.84 1.02
N ALA A 202 -0.59 -48.36 0.97
CA ALA A 202 0.59 -49.16 1.30
C ALA A 202 1.80 -48.29 1.73
N ILE A 203 2.14 -48.36 3.02
CA ILE A 203 3.49 -48.11 3.59
C ILE A 203 4.20 -49.46 3.59
N PRO A 204 5.52 -49.55 3.30
CA PRO A 204 6.44 -50.23 4.22
C PRO A 204 7.86 -49.56 4.22
N PRO A 205 8.90 -50.09 4.89
CA PRO A 205 9.40 -49.56 6.16
C PRO A 205 10.86 -49.07 6.10
N THR A 206 11.26 -48.29 7.10
CA THR A 206 12.67 -48.08 7.50
C THR A 206 13.25 -49.34 8.14
N PRO A 207 14.52 -49.69 7.88
CA PRO A 207 15.33 -50.46 8.81
C PRO A 207 16.31 -49.58 9.58
N HIS A 208 16.32 -49.79 10.89
CA HIS A 208 17.32 -49.34 11.86
C HIS A 208 18.53 -50.29 11.88
N ASP A 209 19.66 -49.71 12.30
CA ASP A 209 20.84 -50.29 12.96
C ASP A 209 21.77 -51.27 12.21
N SER A 210 22.98 -50.78 11.95
CA SER A 210 24.21 -51.17 12.70
C SER A 210 25.26 -50.07 12.60
#